data_AF-A0A7X0XUQ5-F1
#
_entry.id   AF-A0A7X0XUQ5-F1
#
_cell.length_a   1.000
_cell.length_b   1.000
_cell.length_c   1.000
_cell.angle_alpha   90.00
_cell.angle_beta   90.00
_cell.angle_gamma   90.00
#
_symmetry.space_group_name_H-M   'P 1'
#
loop_
_entity.id
_entity.type
_entity.pdbx_description
1 polymer ?
#
loop_
_entity_poly.entity_id
_entity_poly.type
_entity_poly.pdbx_seq_one_letter_code
_entity_poly.pdbx_strand_id
1 'polypeptide(L)'
;AIVGAKFNTSRTKHIITYFISMQELVKSIELLSDTNEVLQILFNGSMNQDVFEDKEKKYMETFKQCEKFAVKKSVFKQIIADVSYIDDFEIDTAEKQTQQSIVTLYNTDIETKDLLKKLGIDILSSRILDNQTVFLDTNQLDVLYEKAPYLVSMATVDMSELSPSNFIQEHQHQTMDIPYPSLEPTIGVIDTLFDERVYFSPWVEYHEMIDNNIPKTQNDYKHGTAVSSIIVDGHVLNPWLDDGCGRFKVRHFGVATGAQFSSFTITKQIKEIIANNRDIKVWNISLGSNQEVNHNFISAEAAILDQIQHENDIIFVVAGTNKPNENIERIGSPADSINSMVVNAVTKNGLSTKYARKGIALSFFAKPDVSYYGGSNEEYIKVCEPLGEAKVAGTSFAAPWIARK
;
A
#
# COMPACT_ATOMS: atom_id res chain seq x y z
N ALA A 1 14.68 -13.14 -15.32
CA ALA A 1 14.66 -12.62 -13.95
C ALA A 1 13.32 -12.94 -13.29
N ILE A 2 13.26 -13.10 -11.96
CA ILE A 2 11.97 -13.15 -11.25
C ILE A 2 11.42 -11.73 -11.22
N VAL A 3 10.16 -11.56 -11.61
CA VAL A 3 9.47 -10.26 -11.67
C VAL A 3 8.18 -10.24 -10.85
N GLY A 4 7.76 -11.38 -10.31
CA GLY A 4 6.57 -11.47 -9.47
C GLY A 4 6.58 -12.71 -8.58
N ALA A 5 5.91 -12.59 -7.44
CA ALA A 5 5.63 -13.71 -6.56
C ALA A 5 4.27 -13.49 -5.88
N LYS A 6 3.40 -14.49 -5.91
CA LYS A 6 2.09 -14.45 -5.24
C LYS A 6 1.72 -15.83 -4.70
N PHE A 7 0.71 -15.89 -3.84
CA PHE A 7 0.08 -17.16 -3.49
C PHE A 7 -1.01 -17.50 -4.49
N ASN A 8 -1.22 -18.81 -4.70
CA ASN A 8 -2.46 -19.30 -5.31
C ASN A 8 -3.68 -19.02 -4.41
N THR A 9 -4.89 -19.19 -4.93
CA THR A 9 -6.14 -18.86 -4.22
C THR A 9 -6.27 -19.54 -2.86
N SER A 10 -5.89 -20.82 -2.74
CA SER A 10 -5.92 -21.56 -1.47
C SER A 10 -4.75 -21.25 -0.54
N ARG A 11 -3.79 -20.45 -0.98
CA ARG A 11 -2.58 -20.06 -0.25
C ARG A 11 -1.73 -21.23 0.24
N THR A 12 -1.68 -22.28 -0.56
CA THR A 12 -0.88 -23.49 -0.28
C THR A 12 0.38 -23.58 -1.14
N LYS A 13 0.46 -22.78 -2.21
CA LYS A 13 1.55 -22.79 -3.18
C LYS A 13 1.94 -21.36 -3.56
N HIS A 14 3.20 -21.19 -3.93
CA HIS A 14 3.71 -19.96 -4.53
C HIS A 14 3.63 -20.05 -6.05
N ILE A 15 3.22 -18.94 -6.68
CA ILE A 15 3.32 -18.69 -8.11
C ILE A 15 4.46 -17.70 -8.29
N ILE A 16 5.50 -18.10 -9.02
CA ILE A 16 6.69 -17.26 -9.29
C ILE A 16 6.67 -16.88 -10.77
N THR A 17 6.62 -15.58 -11.05
CA THR A 17 6.56 -15.05 -12.42
C THR A 17 7.95 -14.67 -12.88
N TYR A 18 8.34 -15.17 -14.06
CA TYR A 18 9.65 -14.93 -14.66
C TYR A 18 9.52 -14.09 -15.93
N PHE A 19 10.38 -13.08 -16.06
CA PHE A 19 10.67 -12.44 -17.33
C PHE A 19 11.83 -13.19 -18.00
N ILE A 20 11.53 -13.90 -19.09
CA ILE A 20 12.45 -14.80 -19.80
C ILE A 20 12.42 -14.51 -21.31
N SER A 21 13.57 -14.65 -21.97
CA SER A 21 13.65 -14.51 -23.44
C SER A 21 13.13 -15.78 -24.13
N MET A 22 12.63 -15.64 -25.36
CA MET A 22 12.21 -16.80 -26.17
C MET A 22 13.34 -17.83 -26.36
N GLN A 23 14.58 -17.37 -26.48
CA GLN A 23 15.73 -18.27 -26.62
C GLN A 23 15.97 -19.10 -25.36
N GLU A 24 15.92 -18.47 -24.17
CA GLU A 24 16.07 -19.19 -22.91
C GLU A 24 14.89 -20.13 -22.64
N LEU A 25 13.66 -19.71 -22.98
CA LEU A 25 12.48 -20.57 -22.88
C LEU A 25 12.62 -21.83 -23.73
N VAL A 26 13.03 -21.72 -24.99
CA VAL A 26 13.26 -22.87 -25.87
C VAL A 26 14.34 -23.79 -25.30
N LYS A 27 15.47 -23.24 -24.85
CA LYS A 27 16.53 -24.03 -24.20
C LYS A 27 16.03 -24.76 -22.95
N SER A 28 15.20 -24.11 -22.12
CA SER A 28 14.61 -24.76 -20.93
C SER A 28 13.68 -25.90 -21.32
N ILE A 29 12.87 -25.72 -22.36
CA ILE A 29 11.98 -26.78 -22.87
C ILE A 29 12.79 -27.97 -23.40
N GLU A 30 13.83 -27.73 -24.19
CA GLU A 30 14.74 -28.77 -24.70
C GLU A 30 15.40 -29.52 -23.53
N LEU A 31 15.95 -28.79 -22.56
CA LEU A 31 16.63 -29.36 -21.41
C LEU A 31 15.70 -30.23 -20.54
N LEU A 32 14.45 -29.80 -20.33
CA LEU A 32 13.42 -30.58 -19.65
C LEU A 32 13.01 -31.81 -20.47
N SER A 33 12.92 -31.69 -21.79
CA SER A 33 12.57 -32.80 -22.69
C SER A 33 13.63 -33.89 -22.68
N ASP A 34 14.91 -33.51 -22.80
CA ASP A 34 16.04 -34.44 -22.74
C ASP A 34 16.14 -35.10 -21.36
N THR A 35 15.88 -34.35 -20.29
CA THR A 35 15.85 -34.88 -18.92
C THR A 35 14.72 -35.89 -18.75
N ASN A 36 13.54 -35.60 -19.30
CA ASN A 36 12.41 -36.53 -19.29
C ASN A 36 12.74 -37.81 -20.08
N GLU A 37 13.42 -37.72 -21.23
CA GLU A 37 13.86 -38.91 -21.99
C GLU A 37 14.74 -39.81 -21.13
N VAL A 38 15.74 -39.24 -20.43
CA VAL A 38 16.58 -39.98 -19.49
C VAL A 38 15.75 -40.61 -18.37
N LEU A 39 14.80 -39.87 -17.81
CA LEU A 39 13.93 -40.34 -16.73
C LEU A 39 13.08 -41.54 -17.20
N GLN A 40 12.51 -41.47 -18.40
CA GLN A 40 11.70 -42.54 -18.99
C GLN A 40 12.55 -43.81 -19.24
N ILE A 41 13.71 -43.66 -19.87
CA ILE A 41 14.53 -44.80 -20.31
C ILE A 41 15.24 -45.48 -19.14
N LEU A 42 15.81 -44.71 -18.21
CA LEU A 42 16.65 -45.25 -17.15
C LEU A 42 15.88 -45.53 -15.84
N PHE A 43 14.76 -44.85 -15.63
CA PHE A 43 14.05 -44.84 -14.34
C PHE A 43 12.54 -45.11 -14.48
N ASN A 44 12.09 -45.59 -15.64
CA ASN A 44 10.67 -45.88 -15.92
C ASN A 44 9.74 -44.70 -15.61
N GLY A 45 10.21 -43.48 -15.85
CA GLY A 45 9.41 -42.26 -15.75
C GLY A 45 9.14 -41.75 -14.34
N SER A 46 9.74 -42.34 -13.30
CA SER A 46 9.55 -41.88 -11.92
C SER A 46 10.83 -41.98 -11.08
N MET A 47 10.98 -41.06 -10.13
CA MET A 47 12.13 -41.03 -9.24
C MET A 47 11.71 -40.62 -7.83
N ASN A 48 12.29 -41.24 -6.82
CA ASN A 48 12.13 -40.88 -5.42
C ASN A 48 13.49 -40.61 -4.77
N GLN A 49 13.50 -40.21 -3.51
CA GLN A 49 14.72 -39.84 -2.79
C GLN A 49 15.76 -40.98 -2.73
N ASP A 50 15.33 -42.23 -2.52
CA ASP A 50 16.23 -43.38 -2.43
C ASP A 50 16.97 -43.64 -3.75
N VAL A 51 16.24 -43.55 -4.86
CA VAL A 51 16.77 -43.65 -6.23
C VAL A 51 17.70 -42.47 -6.54
N PHE A 52 17.30 -41.26 -6.14
CA PHE A 52 18.04 -40.03 -6.40
C PHE A 52 19.39 -39.98 -5.67
N GLU A 53 19.43 -40.45 -4.42
CA GLU A 53 20.65 -40.52 -3.60
C GLU A 53 21.63 -41.60 -4.09
N ASP A 54 21.15 -42.63 -4.82
CA ASP A 54 21.98 -43.64 -5.49
C ASP A 54 22.98 -44.30 -4.52
N LYS A 55 22.54 -44.66 -3.31
CA LYS A 55 23.41 -45.21 -2.24
C LYS A 55 24.13 -46.49 -2.67
N GLU A 56 23.53 -47.27 -3.56
CA GLU A 56 24.11 -48.50 -4.12
C GLU A 56 24.94 -48.28 -5.40
N LYS A 57 25.11 -47.03 -5.87
CA LYS A 57 25.82 -46.66 -7.11
C LYS A 57 25.29 -47.30 -8.41
N LYS A 58 24.09 -47.86 -8.37
CA LYS A 58 23.46 -48.58 -9.49
C LYS A 58 23.28 -47.68 -10.71
N TYR A 59 22.97 -46.41 -10.50
CA TYR A 59 22.71 -45.46 -11.59
C TYR A 59 23.99 -44.84 -12.15
N MET A 60 25.11 -44.85 -11.42
CA MET A 60 26.43 -44.45 -11.96
C MET A 60 26.91 -45.35 -13.10
N GLU A 61 26.61 -46.65 -13.04
CA GLU A 61 26.97 -47.60 -14.10
C GLU A 61 26.07 -47.44 -15.33
N THR A 62 24.76 -47.29 -15.12
CA THR A 62 23.79 -47.13 -16.22
C THR A 62 23.97 -45.82 -16.99
N PHE A 63 24.26 -44.70 -16.31
CA PHE A 63 24.53 -43.42 -16.97
C PHE A 63 25.84 -43.46 -17.78
N LYS A 64 26.88 -44.17 -17.30
CA LYS A 64 28.14 -44.36 -18.03
C LYS A 64 27.98 -45.21 -19.30
N GLN A 65 27.04 -46.15 -19.30
CA GLN A 65 26.76 -47.00 -20.47
C GLN A 65 25.99 -46.25 -21.56
N CYS A 66 25.40 -45.09 -21.26
CA CYS A 66 24.64 -44.29 -22.21
C CYS A 66 25.38 -43.00 -22.58
N GLU A 67 26.40 -43.10 -23.44
CA GLU A 67 27.03 -41.94 -24.11
C GLU A 67 26.08 -41.20 -25.07
N LYS A 68 24.84 -41.67 -25.22
CA LYS A 68 23.84 -41.15 -26.15
C LYS A 68 23.02 -39.98 -25.59
N PHE A 69 23.03 -39.74 -24.29
CA PHE A 69 22.19 -38.71 -23.69
C PHE A 69 22.82 -37.33 -23.82
N ALA A 70 22.02 -36.36 -24.27
CA ALA A 70 22.44 -34.96 -24.38
C ALA A 70 22.72 -34.31 -23.01
N VAL A 71 22.13 -34.84 -21.93
CA VAL A 71 22.20 -34.26 -20.58
C VAL A 71 23.23 -34.97 -19.70
N LYS A 72 24.10 -34.19 -19.05
CA LYS A 72 25.08 -34.69 -18.07
C LYS A 72 24.38 -35.11 -16.77
N LYS A 73 24.92 -36.14 -16.09
CA LYS A 73 24.38 -36.65 -14.81
C LYS A 73 24.08 -35.57 -13.76
N SER A 74 25.00 -34.62 -13.55
CA SER A 74 24.81 -33.56 -12.56
C SER A 74 23.64 -32.64 -12.90
N VAL A 75 23.48 -32.32 -14.20
CA VAL A 75 22.40 -31.48 -14.71
C VAL A 75 21.06 -32.21 -14.60
N PHE A 76 21.01 -33.49 -14.99
CA PHE A 76 19.84 -34.34 -14.80
C PHE A 76 19.38 -34.36 -13.33
N LYS A 77 20.30 -34.61 -12.39
CA LYS A 77 19.97 -34.60 -10.96
C LYS A 77 19.43 -33.26 -10.50
N GLN A 78 20.06 -32.16 -10.89
CA GLN A 78 19.61 -30.83 -10.50
C GLN A 78 18.17 -30.57 -11.00
N ILE A 79 17.89 -30.87 -12.27
CA ILE A 79 16.57 -30.64 -12.85
C ILE A 79 15.50 -31.50 -12.19
N ILE A 80 15.77 -32.78 -11.93
CA ILE A 80 14.80 -33.65 -11.23
C ILE A 80 14.49 -33.10 -9.83
N ALA A 81 15.50 -32.62 -9.11
CA ALA A 81 15.29 -32.00 -7.80
C ALA A 81 14.44 -30.72 -7.92
N ASP A 82 14.77 -29.83 -8.85
CA ASP A 82 14.06 -28.56 -9.04
C ASP A 82 12.60 -28.78 -9.45
N VAL A 83 12.36 -29.64 -10.44
CA VAL A 83 11.01 -29.96 -10.94
C VAL A 83 10.17 -30.70 -9.90
N SER A 84 10.77 -31.41 -8.93
CA SER A 84 10.03 -32.09 -7.87
C SER A 84 9.23 -31.15 -6.95
N TYR A 85 9.55 -29.85 -6.97
CA TYR A 85 8.83 -28.81 -6.24
C TYR A 85 7.88 -27.99 -7.10
N ILE A 86 7.77 -28.29 -8.41
CA ILE A 86 6.95 -27.55 -9.38
C ILE A 86 5.71 -28.38 -9.72
N ASP A 87 4.54 -27.74 -9.64
CA ASP A 87 3.26 -28.38 -9.98
C ASP A 87 3.02 -28.30 -11.49
N ASP A 88 3.15 -27.11 -12.06
CA ASP A 88 2.92 -26.82 -13.48
C ASP A 88 3.62 -25.53 -13.92
N PHE A 89 3.59 -25.28 -15.24
CA PHE A 89 4.02 -24.03 -15.86
C PHE A 89 2.86 -23.45 -16.65
N GLU A 90 2.55 -22.17 -16.43
CA GLU A 90 1.44 -21.49 -17.10
C GLU A 90 1.79 -20.04 -17.48
N ILE A 91 0.96 -19.45 -18.34
CA ILE A 91 0.94 -18.01 -18.56
C ILE A 91 -0.15 -17.44 -17.67
N ASP A 92 0.26 -16.90 -16.52
CA ASP A 92 -0.62 -16.23 -15.57
C ASP A 92 -1.25 -14.97 -16.20
N THR A 93 -2.55 -14.76 -15.96
CA THR A 93 -3.28 -13.60 -16.46
C THR A 93 -4.06 -12.96 -15.32
N ALA A 94 -4.03 -11.64 -15.23
CA ALA A 94 -4.74 -10.93 -14.18
C ALA A 94 -6.26 -10.91 -14.44
N GLU A 95 -7.03 -10.86 -13.36
CA GLU A 95 -8.47 -10.60 -13.45
C GLU A 95 -8.72 -9.16 -13.93
N LYS A 96 -9.67 -9.03 -14.85
CA LYS A 96 -10.03 -7.75 -15.47
C LYS A 96 -10.74 -6.82 -14.49
N GLN A 97 -10.24 -5.61 -14.34
CA GLN A 97 -10.94 -4.52 -13.66
C GLN A 97 -11.96 -3.87 -14.59
N THR A 98 -13.14 -3.54 -14.05
CA THR A 98 -14.24 -2.92 -14.80
C THR A 98 -14.35 -1.41 -14.59
N GLN A 99 -13.54 -0.86 -13.70
CA GLN A 99 -13.49 0.56 -13.36
C GLN A 99 -12.09 1.10 -13.59
N GLN A 100 -11.96 2.41 -13.74
CA GLN A 100 -10.66 3.08 -13.80
C GLN A 100 -9.77 2.62 -12.63
N SER A 101 -8.53 2.30 -12.94
CA SER A 101 -7.66 1.56 -12.02
C SER A 101 -6.23 2.05 -12.11
N ILE A 102 -5.56 1.97 -10.97
CA ILE A 102 -4.10 2.04 -10.88
C ILE A 102 -3.59 0.64 -11.18
N VAL A 103 -2.78 0.52 -12.23
CA VAL A 103 -2.27 -0.75 -12.77
C VAL A 103 -0.75 -0.75 -12.68
N THR A 104 -0.20 -1.78 -12.06
CA THR A 104 1.24 -2.06 -12.04
C THR A 104 1.52 -3.19 -13.03
N LEU A 105 2.42 -2.93 -13.98
CA LEU A 105 2.90 -3.91 -14.94
C LEU A 105 4.13 -4.64 -14.39
N TYR A 106 4.33 -5.89 -14.80
CA TYR A 106 5.59 -6.58 -14.55
C TYR A 106 6.75 -5.85 -15.22
N ASN A 107 7.93 -5.87 -14.59
CA ASN A 107 9.13 -5.31 -15.19
C ASN A 107 9.51 -6.09 -16.45
N THR A 108 9.53 -5.40 -17.59
CA THR A 108 9.91 -5.98 -18.90
C THR A 108 11.21 -5.38 -19.44
N ASP A 109 11.93 -4.59 -18.64
CA ASP A 109 13.08 -3.78 -19.05
C ASP A 109 12.78 -2.78 -20.19
N ILE A 110 11.50 -2.53 -20.46
CA ILE A 110 10.99 -1.54 -21.42
C ILE A 110 10.28 -0.44 -20.64
N GLU A 111 10.46 0.82 -21.04
CA GLU A 111 9.71 1.94 -20.45
C GLU A 111 8.20 1.72 -20.63
N THR A 112 7.43 1.86 -19.55
CA THR A 112 5.99 1.58 -19.54
C THR A 112 5.21 2.36 -20.60
N LYS A 113 5.58 3.62 -20.86
CA LYS A 113 4.93 4.42 -21.90
C LYS A 113 5.11 3.82 -23.30
N ASP A 114 6.32 3.38 -23.62
CA ASP A 114 6.63 2.74 -24.90
C ASP A 114 5.98 1.36 -25.02
N LEU A 115 5.94 0.61 -23.92
CA LEU A 115 5.26 -0.69 -23.85
C LEU A 115 3.76 -0.54 -24.14
N LEU A 116 3.08 0.39 -23.45
CA LEU A 116 1.65 0.66 -23.65
C LEU A 116 1.37 1.19 -25.06
N LYS A 117 2.25 2.05 -25.61
CA LYS A 117 2.12 2.55 -26.98
C LYS A 117 2.14 1.42 -28.01
N LYS A 118 2.96 0.38 -27.82
CA LYS A 118 2.98 -0.82 -28.69
C LYS A 118 1.67 -1.60 -28.63
N LEU A 119 0.92 -1.52 -27.52
CA LEU A 119 -0.42 -2.10 -27.38
C LEU A 119 -1.51 -1.19 -27.97
N GLY A 120 -1.17 0.01 -28.43
CA GLY A 120 -2.12 1.00 -28.93
C GLY A 120 -2.75 1.87 -27.83
N ILE A 121 -2.13 1.92 -26.65
CA ILE A 121 -2.54 2.76 -25.53
C ILE A 121 -1.57 3.95 -25.46
N ASP A 122 -2.05 5.13 -25.83
CA ASP A 122 -1.29 6.37 -25.64
C ASP A 122 -1.61 6.96 -24.26
N ILE A 123 -0.60 7.07 -23.41
CA ILE A 123 -0.75 7.54 -22.04
C ILE A 123 0.01 8.85 -21.82
N LEU A 124 -0.68 9.80 -21.18
CA LEU A 124 -0.08 11.05 -20.74
C LEU A 124 0.90 10.76 -19.60
N SER A 125 2.06 11.42 -19.60
CA SER A 125 3.03 11.30 -18.52
C SER A 125 2.46 11.70 -17.14
N SER A 126 1.40 12.50 -17.12
CA SER A 126 0.68 12.86 -15.89
C SER A 126 -0.08 11.70 -15.25
N ARG A 127 -0.36 10.61 -15.99
CA ARG A 127 -1.03 9.39 -15.56
C ARG A 127 -0.06 8.26 -15.16
N ILE A 128 1.23 8.56 -15.05
CA ILE A 128 2.27 7.62 -14.65
C ILE A 128 2.70 7.94 -13.22
N LEU A 129 2.63 6.98 -12.29
CA LEU A 129 3.15 7.14 -10.92
C LEU A 129 4.64 6.86 -10.86
N ASP A 130 5.09 5.78 -11.49
CA ASP A 130 6.49 5.37 -11.54
C ASP A 130 6.78 4.58 -12.84
N ASN A 131 7.93 3.91 -12.90
CA ASN A 131 8.36 3.19 -14.10
C ASN A 131 7.44 2.02 -14.51
N GLN A 132 6.54 1.52 -13.65
CA GLN A 132 5.70 0.34 -13.88
C GLN A 132 4.21 0.59 -13.60
N THR A 133 3.87 1.64 -12.84
CA THR A 133 2.54 1.90 -12.34
C THR A 133 1.89 3.09 -13.03
N VAL A 134 0.68 2.87 -13.55
CA VAL A 134 -0.06 3.82 -14.38
C VAL A 134 -1.54 3.87 -13.99
N PHE A 135 -2.18 5.00 -14.24
CA PHE A 135 -3.63 5.14 -14.15
C PHE A 135 -4.26 4.97 -15.53
N LEU A 136 -5.15 3.99 -15.64
CA LEU A 136 -5.85 3.66 -16.88
C LEU A 136 -7.36 3.84 -16.69
N ASP A 137 -8.00 4.47 -17.68
CA ASP A 137 -9.46 4.47 -17.78
C ASP A 137 -10.00 3.16 -18.34
N THR A 138 -11.32 3.00 -18.34
CA THR A 138 -11.98 1.74 -18.74
C THR A 138 -11.65 1.31 -20.16
N ASN A 139 -11.55 2.24 -21.11
CA ASN A 139 -11.23 1.90 -22.51
C ASN A 139 -9.78 1.44 -22.63
N GLN A 140 -8.86 2.08 -21.93
CA GLN A 140 -7.45 1.68 -21.90
C GLN A 140 -7.27 0.31 -21.22
N LEU A 141 -8.01 0.05 -20.14
CA LEU A 141 -8.06 -1.26 -19.48
C LEU A 141 -8.57 -2.34 -20.44
N ASP A 142 -9.64 -2.08 -21.18
CA ASP A 142 -10.19 -3.02 -22.16
C ASP A 142 -9.12 -3.46 -23.17
N VAL A 143 -8.39 -2.49 -23.75
CA VAL A 143 -7.31 -2.77 -24.69
C VAL A 143 -6.17 -3.57 -24.05
N LEU A 144 -5.78 -3.23 -22.81
CA LEU A 144 -4.72 -3.93 -22.08
C LEU A 144 -5.08 -5.39 -21.81
N TYR A 145 -6.28 -5.65 -21.30
CA TYR A 145 -6.75 -7.00 -20.99
C TYR A 145 -7.10 -7.83 -22.23
N GLU A 146 -7.47 -7.20 -23.35
CA GLU A 146 -7.67 -7.91 -24.62
C GLU A 146 -6.33 -8.36 -25.23
N LYS A 147 -5.30 -7.51 -25.19
CA LYS A 147 -4.05 -7.76 -25.92
C LYS A 147 -2.95 -8.41 -25.08
N ALA A 148 -2.84 -8.03 -23.81
CA ALA A 148 -1.71 -8.41 -22.96
C ALA A 148 -2.07 -8.50 -21.47
N PRO A 149 -3.09 -9.30 -21.08
CA PRO A 149 -3.49 -9.44 -19.67
C PRO A 149 -2.40 -10.06 -18.78
N TYR A 150 -1.43 -10.76 -19.37
CA TYR A 150 -0.27 -11.35 -18.70
C TYR A 150 0.81 -10.33 -18.29
N LEU A 151 0.71 -9.07 -18.74
CA LEU A 151 1.63 -8.00 -18.30
C LEU A 151 1.23 -7.40 -16.95
N VAL A 152 -0.02 -7.58 -16.53
CA VAL A 152 -0.56 -6.96 -15.32
C VAL A 152 -0.09 -7.74 -14.09
N SER A 153 0.73 -7.09 -13.26
CA SER A 153 1.15 -7.63 -11.97
C SER A 153 0.08 -7.39 -10.90
N MET A 154 -0.48 -6.19 -10.88
CA MET A 154 -1.51 -5.78 -9.95
C MET A 154 -2.41 -4.73 -10.60
N ALA A 155 -3.70 -4.76 -10.27
CA ALA A 155 -4.63 -3.69 -10.60
C ALA A 155 -5.54 -3.42 -9.40
N THR A 156 -5.67 -2.16 -9.03
CA THR A 156 -6.54 -1.69 -7.95
C THR A 156 -7.41 -0.56 -8.47
N VAL A 157 -8.71 -0.63 -8.22
CA VAL A 157 -9.66 0.43 -8.59
C VAL A 157 -9.22 1.75 -7.95
N ASP A 158 -9.17 2.83 -8.73
CA ASP A 158 -8.89 4.16 -8.19
C ASP A 158 -10.07 4.60 -7.33
N MET A 159 -9.75 4.97 -6.10
CA MET A 159 -10.75 5.18 -5.08
C MET A 159 -11.37 6.56 -5.20
N SER A 160 -12.68 6.66 -4.99
CA SER A 160 -13.39 7.93 -4.87
C SER A 160 -13.93 8.21 -3.47
N GLU A 161 -13.77 7.28 -2.52
CA GLU A 161 -14.34 7.37 -1.17
C GLU A 161 -13.28 7.09 -0.09
N LEU A 162 -13.30 7.92 0.97
CA LEU A 162 -12.46 7.80 2.15
C LEU A 162 -13.15 7.00 3.26
N SER A 163 -12.35 6.43 4.17
CA SER A 163 -12.86 5.72 5.33
C SER A 163 -13.65 6.65 6.25
N PRO A 164 -14.86 6.25 6.69
CA PRO A 164 -15.69 7.10 7.52
C PRO A 164 -15.02 7.37 8.87
N SER A 165 -15.21 8.58 9.37
CA SER A 165 -14.89 8.98 10.74
C SER A 165 -16.19 9.27 11.48
N ASN A 166 -16.28 8.87 12.75
CA ASN A 166 -17.49 9.09 13.55
C ASN A 166 -17.38 10.43 14.27
N PHE A 167 -18.25 11.36 13.88
CA PHE A 167 -18.35 12.68 14.47
C PHE A 167 -19.64 12.80 15.27
N ILE A 168 -19.53 13.27 16.52
CA ILE A 168 -20.68 13.70 17.30
C ILE A 168 -20.63 15.23 17.37
N GLN A 169 -21.63 15.88 16.77
CA GLN A 169 -21.76 17.33 16.78
C GLN A 169 -22.40 17.79 18.09
N GLU A 170 -21.55 18.20 19.03
CA GLU A 170 -21.94 19.04 20.17
C GLU A 170 -21.10 20.31 20.12
N HIS A 171 -21.63 21.38 19.52
CA HIS A 171 -20.89 22.63 19.40
C HIS A 171 -20.93 23.41 20.71
N GLN A 172 -19.75 23.57 21.32
CA GLN A 172 -19.53 24.53 22.40
C GLN A 172 -18.60 25.62 21.91
N HIS A 173 -19.07 26.87 21.95
CA HIS A 173 -18.23 28.04 21.71
C HIS A 173 -17.45 28.36 22.99
N GLN A 174 -16.21 27.90 23.06
CA GLN A 174 -15.24 28.39 24.04
C GLN A 174 -14.19 29.23 23.30
N THR A 175 -13.98 30.45 23.78
CA THR A 175 -12.86 31.29 23.35
C THR A 175 -11.60 30.73 24.00
N MET A 176 -10.88 29.89 23.27
CA MET A 176 -9.55 29.45 23.67
C MET A 176 -8.50 30.42 23.13
N ASP A 177 -7.54 30.77 23.98
CA ASP A 177 -6.40 31.61 23.63
C ASP A 177 -5.13 30.83 23.97
N ILE A 178 -4.22 30.73 23.00
CA ILE A 178 -2.96 30.00 23.12
C ILE A 178 -1.82 30.91 22.67
N PRO A 179 -0.60 30.76 23.23
CA PRO A 179 0.53 31.58 22.82
C PRO A 179 0.80 31.42 21.32
N TYR A 180 1.38 32.44 20.70
CA TYR A 180 1.84 32.34 19.31
C TYR A 180 3.01 31.35 19.20
N PRO A 181 3.13 30.63 18.07
CA PRO A 181 4.25 29.71 17.85
C PRO A 181 5.58 30.47 17.75
N SER A 182 6.64 29.76 18.08
CA SER A 182 8.02 30.20 18.05
C SER A 182 8.91 29.17 17.32
N LEU A 183 9.77 28.48 18.07
CA LEU A 183 10.78 27.55 17.58
C LEU A 183 10.36 26.07 17.72
N GLU A 184 9.08 25.80 17.95
CA GLU A 184 8.56 24.44 18.06
C GLU A 184 8.81 23.68 16.74
N PRO A 185 9.01 22.36 16.79
CA PRO A 185 9.13 21.53 15.60
C PRO A 185 7.84 21.57 14.76
N THR A 186 7.99 21.31 13.45
CA THR A 186 6.89 21.29 12.48
C THR A 186 6.57 19.86 12.06
N ILE A 187 5.29 19.49 12.13
CA ILE A 187 4.76 18.23 11.58
C ILE A 187 3.99 18.55 10.30
N GLY A 188 4.25 17.79 9.25
CA GLY A 188 3.48 17.87 8.01
C GLY A 188 2.17 17.11 8.17
N VAL A 189 1.06 17.69 7.71
CA VAL A 189 -0.25 17.04 7.69
C VAL A 189 -0.75 17.00 6.26
N ILE A 190 -1.10 15.81 5.78
CA ILE A 190 -1.70 15.61 4.46
C ILE A 190 -3.10 15.04 4.68
N ASP A 191 -4.12 15.87 4.49
CA ASP A 191 -5.50 15.56 4.85
C ASP A 191 -6.51 16.28 3.93
N THR A 192 -7.80 16.25 4.30
CA THR A 192 -8.84 17.17 3.83
C THR A 192 -8.55 18.62 4.22
N LEU A 193 -9.41 19.57 3.85
CA LEU A 193 -9.14 21.01 4.00
C LEU A 193 -9.02 21.47 5.47
N PHE A 194 -8.36 22.61 5.68
CA PHE A 194 -8.17 23.26 6.98
C PHE A 194 -8.86 24.62 7.05
N ASP A 195 -9.55 24.90 8.15
CA ASP A 195 -10.28 26.16 8.37
C ASP A 195 -9.44 27.17 9.13
N GLU A 196 -8.97 28.21 8.44
CA GLU A 196 -8.11 29.25 9.03
C GLU A 196 -8.82 30.15 10.08
N ARG A 197 -10.14 30.00 10.27
CA ARG A 197 -10.92 30.79 11.24
C ARG A 197 -10.82 30.25 12.68
N VAL A 198 -10.24 29.06 12.88
CA VAL A 198 -10.08 28.47 14.22
C VAL A 198 -9.02 29.17 15.05
N TYR A 199 -9.14 29.11 16.38
CA TYR A 199 -8.29 29.85 17.32
C TYR A 199 -6.79 29.50 17.20
N PHE A 200 -6.47 28.28 16.76
CA PHE A 200 -5.10 27.80 16.63
C PHE A 200 -4.51 28.00 15.24
N SER A 201 -5.20 28.70 14.32
CA SER A 201 -4.68 28.99 12.99
C SER A 201 -3.30 29.66 12.95
N PRO A 202 -2.87 30.47 13.94
CA PRO A 202 -1.50 30.97 13.95
C PRO A 202 -0.42 29.88 14.00
N TRP A 203 -0.75 28.67 14.43
CA TRP A 203 0.15 27.51 14.50
C TRP A 203 0.18 26.67 13.21
N VAL A 204 -0.67 27.00 12.23
CA VAL A 204 -0.87 26.21 11.01
C VAL A 204 -0.49 27.02 9.78
N GLU A 205 0.53 26.55 9.06
CA GLU A 205 0.84 27.00 7.71
C GLU A 205 0.02 26.17 6.71
N TYR A 206 -1.08 26.74 6.19
CA TYR A 206 -2.01 26.02 5.33
C TYR A 206 -1.71 26.19 3.83
N HIS A 207 -1.72 25.06 3.11
CA HIS A 207 -1.56 24.96 1.66
C HIS A 207 -2.74 24.18 1.08
N GLU A 208 -3.54 24.84 0.26
CA GLU A 208 -4.64 24.18 -0.45
C GLU A 208 -4.13 23.57 -1.76
N MET A 209 -4.22 22.23 -1.87
CA MET A 209 -3.69 21.46 -3.01
C MET A 209 -4.78 21.03 -3.99
N ILE A 210 -6.06 21.25 -3.67
CA ILE A 210 -7.18 20.93 -4.55
C ILE A 210 -7.39 22.00 -5.62
N ASP A 211 -7.86 21.60 -6.80
CA ASP A 211 -8.18 22.53 -7.89
C ASP A 211 -9.31 23.49 -7.46
N ASN A 212 -9.14 24.78 -7.74
CA ASN A 212 -10.12 25.81 -7.39
C ASN A 212 -11.50 25.64 -8.03
N ASN A 213 -11.60 24.83 -9.11
CA ASN A 213 -12.86 24.50 -9.77
C ASN A 213 -13.64 23.41 -9.04
N ILE A 214 -13.03 22.69 -8.08
CA ILE A 214 -13.73 21.69 -7.27
C ILE A 214 -14.59 22.42 -6.24
N PRO A 215 -15.91 22.19 -6.19
CA PRO A 215 -16.78 22.80 -5.19
C PRO A 215 -16.37 22.38 -3.77
N LYS A 216 -16.28 23.36 -2.87
CA LYS A 216 -15.90 23.15 -1.47
C LYS A 216 -17.10 23.47 -0.58
N THR A 217 -17.34 22.62 0.40
CA THR A 217 -18.39 22.76 1.40
C THR A 217 -17.77 22.88 2.78
N GLN A 218 -18.54 23.38 3.76
CA GLN A 218 -18.07 23.48 5.14
C GLN A 218 -17.66 22.13 5.75
N ASN A 219 -18.20 21.01 5.23
CA ASN A 219 -17.87 19.67 5.71
C ASN A 219 -16.45 19.25 5.33
N ASP A 220 -15.93 19.76 4.20
CA ASP A 220 -14.59 19.43 3.69
C ASP A 220 -13.47 19.97 4.58
N TYR A 221 -13.79 20.93 5.45
CA TYR A 221 -12.86 21.54 6.40
C TYR A 221 -12.86 20.88 7.78
N LYS A 222 -13.76 19.93 8.05
CA LYS A 222 -13.91 19.37 9.42
C LYS A 222 -12.76 18.45 9.80
N HIS A 223 -12.49 17.45 8.99
CA HIS A 223 -11.57 16.38 9.34
C HIS A 223 -10.12 16.88 9.43
N GLY A 224 -9.64 17.63 8.43
CA GLY A 224 -8.29 18.20 8.42
C GLY A 224 -8.04 19.18 9.57
N THR A 225 -9.03 20.02 9.89
CA THR A 225 -8.98 20.91 11.07
C THR A 225 -8.95 20.13 12.38
N ALA A 226 -9.79 19.10 12.53
CA ALA A 226 -9.82 18.25 13.72
C ALA A 226 -8.48 17.53 13.96
N VAL A 227 -7.90 16.93 12.90
CA VAL A 227 -6.58 16.27 12.97
C VAL A 227 -5.50 17.27 13.38
N SER A 228 -5.48 18.45 12.74
CA SER A 228 -4.49 19.49 13.06
C SER A 228 -4.62 20.01 14.49
N SER A 229 -5.85 20.08 15.03
CA SER A 229 -6.07 20.50 16.41
C SER A 229 -5.43 19.57 17.44
N ILE A 230 -5.36 18.26 17.15
CA ILE A 230 -4.68 17.28 18.02
C ILE A 230 -3.17 17.54 18.01
N ILE A 231 -2.59 17.76 16.83
CA ILE A 231 -1.15 18.00 16.67
C ILE A 231 -0.74 19.31 17.33
N VAL A 232 -1.54 20.36 17.19
CA VAL A 232 -1.22 21.67 17.78
C VAL A 232 -1.49 21.68 19.29
N ASP A 233 -2.69 21.30 19.72
CA ASP A 233 -3.19 21.62 21.08
C ASP A 233 -3.91 20.43 21.75
N GLY A 234 -3.67 19.20 21.29
CA GLY A 234 -4.37 18.00 21.74
C GLY A 234 -4.31 17.79 23.26
N HIS A 235 -3.18 18.09 23.90
CA HIS A 235 -2.98 18.00 25.35
C HIS A 235 -3.86 18.99 26.15
N VAL A 236 -4.16 20.18 25.62
CA VAL A 236 -5.09 21.13 26.29
C VAL A 236 -6.53 20.71 26.08
N LEU A 237 -6.88 20.30 24.85
CA LEU A 237 -8.20 19.78 24.51
C LEU A 237 -8.52 18.50 25.29
N ASN A 238 -7.52 17.67 25.56
CA ASN A 238 -7.62 16.39 26.24
C ASN A 238 -6.55 16.27 27.34
N PRO A 239 -6.71 16.95 28.50
CA PRO A 239 -5.68 16.97 29.56
C PRO A 239 -5.30 15.60 30.11
N TRP A 240 -6.18 14.62 29.97
CA TRP A 240 -5.95 13.24 30.40
C TRP A 240 -5.10 12.42 29.41
N LEU A 241 -4.85 12.95 28.21
CA LEU A 241 -3.97 12.40 27.16
C LEU A 241 -2.67 13.21 27.00
N ASP A 242 -2.38 14.13 27.91
CA ASP A 242 -1.16 14.95 27.84
C ASP A 242 0.09 14.05 27.75
N ASP A 243 0.77 14.16 26.61
CA ASP A 243 1.96 13.39 26.28
C ASP A 243 3.25 14.07 26.73
N GLY A 244 3.16 15.27 27.30
CA GLY A 244 4.31 16.07 27.72
C GLY A 244 5.11 16.67 26.56
N CYS A 245 4.66 16.52 25.32
CA CYS A 245 5.35 17.03 24.13
C CYS A 245 5.03 18.52 23.86
N GLY A 246 4.00 19.07 24.50
CA GLY A 246 3.58 20.47 24.31
C GLY A 246 2.88 20.72 22.97
N ARG A 247 3.22 21.81 22.28
CA ARG A 247 2.62 22.19 21.00
C ARG A 247 3.59 21.97 19.84
N PHE A 248 3.05 21.66 18.67
CA PHE A 248 3.79 21.56 17.42
C PHE A 248 3.23 22.55 16.41
N LYS A 249 4.09 23.12 15.57
CA LYS A 249 3.64 23.79 14.35
C LYS A 249 3.14 22.74 13.37
N VAL A 250 2.15 23.09 12.58
CA VAL A 250 1.63 22.24 11.50
C VAL A 250 1.86 22.92 10.17
N ARG A 251 2.40 22.19 9.19
CA ARG A 251 2.25 22.57 7.78
C ARG A 251 1.21 21.65 7.17
N HIS A 252 0.04 22.22 6.90
CA HIS A 252 -1.15 21.47 6.49
C HIS A 252 -1.34 21.55 4.97
N PHE A 253 -1.47 20.39 4.33
CA PHE A 253 -1.73 20.25 2.89
C PHE A 253 -3.11 19.64 2.69
N GLY A 254 -4.06 20.47 2.26
CA GLY A 254 -5.43 20.06 1.96
C GLY A 254 -5.50 19.43 0.57
N VAL A 255 -5.45 18.10 0.50
CA VAL A 255 -5.34 17.31 -0.75
C VAL A 255 -6.65 16.66 -1.20
N ALA A 256 -7.67 16.66 -0.34
CA ALA A 256 -8.94 15.98 -0.62
C ALA A 256 -10.15 16.81 -0.18
N THR A 257 -11.28 16.59 -0.85
CA THR A 257 -12.60 16.94 -0.30
C THR A 257 -13.23 15.69 0.30
N GLY A 258 -14.21 15.84 1.19
CA GLY A 258 -14.92 14.72 1.80
C GLY A 258 -15.79 13.93 0.81
N ALA A 259 -16.09 14.49 -0.37
CA ALA A 259 -16.99 13.89 -1.37
C ALA A 259 -16.30 13.44 -2.68
N GLN A 260 -15.15 14.02 -3.02
CA GLN A 260 -14.38 13.66 -4.22
C GLN A 260 -12.90 13.49 -3.86
N PHE A 261 -12.40 12.30 -4.16
CA PHE A 261 -11.05 11.83 -3.88
C PHE A 261 -10.55 11.01 -5.09
N SER A 262 -9.25 11.01 -5.34
CA SER A 262 -8.58 10.08 -6.26
C SER A 262 -7.27 9.70 -5.61
N SER A 263 -7.11 8.42 -5.25
CA SER A 263 -5.91 7.96 -4.55
C SER A 263 -4.67 8.11 -5.43
N PHE A 264 -4.83 7.94 -6.74
CA PHE A 264 -3.79 8.25 -7.72
C PHE A 264 -3.34 9.72 -7.63
N THR A 265 -4.31 10.65 -7.67
CA THR A 265 -4.02 12.10 -7.68
C THR A 265 -3.32 12.53 -6.40
N ILE A 266 -3.79 12.03 -5.26
CA ILE A 266 -3.20 12.36 -3.95
C ILE A 266 -1.81 11.76 -3.80
N THR A 267 -1.58 10.54 -4.26
CA THR A 267 -0.25 9.93 -4.26
C THR A 267 0.76 10.76 -5.06
N LYS A 268 0.32 11.33 -6.20
CA LYS A 268 1.15 12.24 -6.98
C LYS A 268 1.41 13.56 -6.25
N GLN A 269 0.37 14.15 -5.64
CA GLN A 269 0.53 15.36 -4.83
C GLN A 269 1.48 15.14 -3.65
N ILE A 270 1.44 13.98 -2.99
CA ILE A 270 2.37 13.64 -1.91
C ILE A 270 3.82 13.71 -2.41
N LYS A 271 4.14 13.15 -3.61
CA LYS A 271 5.49 13.28 -4.19
C LYS A 271 5.94 14.74 -4.30
N GLU A 272 5.07 15.61 -4.81
CA GLU A 272 5.34 17.04 -5.00
C GLU A 272 5.46 17.78 -3.66
N ILE A 273 4.57 17.51 -2.70
CA ILE A 273 4.58 18.07 -1.35
C ILE A 273 5.90 17.74 -0.66
N ILE A 274 6.30 16.46 -0.64
CA ILE A 274 7.54 16.04 0.03
C ILE A 274 8.78 16.61 -0.68
N ALA A 275 8.77 16.69 -2.01
CA ALA A 275 9.87 17.28 -2.78
C ALA A 275 10.12 18.76 -2.42
N ASN A 276 9.04 19.51 -2.15
CA ASN A 276 9.10 20.94 -1.86
C ASN A 276 9.24 21.26 -0.36
N ASN A 277 9.18 20.27 0.53
CA ASN A 277 9.14 20.46 1.99
C ASN A 277 10.16 19.56 2.71
N ARG A 278 11.43 19.67 2.30
CA ARG A 278 12.54 18.83 2.81
C ARG A 278 12.90 19.05 4.28
N ASP A 279 12.42 20.14 4.86
CA ASP A 279 12.64 20.51 6.26
C ASP A 279 11.79 19.69 7.24
N ILE A 280 10.68 19.07 6.78
CA ILE A 280 9.78 18.28 7.63
C ILE A 280 10.18 16.80 7.60
N LYS A 281 10.32 16.22 8.80
CA LYS A 281 10.74 14.82 8.99
C LYS A 281 9.60 13.86 9.35
N VAL A 282 8.53 14.37 9.95
CA VAL A 282 7.37 13.57 10.38
C VAL A 282 6.12 14.07 9.66
N TRP A 283 5.40 13.14 9.03
CA TRP A 283 4.25 13.43 8.20
C TRP A 283 3.05 12.59 8.64
N ASN A 284 1.97 13.24 9.08
CA ASN A 284 0.71 12.57 9.42
C ASN A 284 -0.21 12.46 8.20
N ILE A 285 -0.69 11.25 7.91
CA ILE A 285 -1.70 10.97 6.90
C ILE A 285 -2.88 10.27 7.57
N SER A 286 -3.97 11.01 7.76
CA SER A 286 -5.21 10.50 8.34
C SER A 286 -6.29 10.22 7.28
N LEU A 287 -5.85 9.87 6.06
CA LEU A 287 -6.69 9.47 4.93
C LEU A 287 -6.49 7.99 4.64
N GLY A 288 -7.56 7.30 4.23
CA GLY A 288 -7.46 5.88 3.91
C GLY A 288 -8.69 5.32 3.20
N SER A 289 -8.50 4.15 2.62
CA SER A 289 -9.43 3.41 1.77
C SER A 289 -10.60 2.78 2.52
N ASN A 290 -11.76 2.71 1.89
CA ASN A 290 -12.86 1.81 2.29
C ASN A 290 -12.63 0.33 1.90
N GLN A 291 -11.72 0.05 0.98
CA GLN A 291 -11.42 -1.29 0.49
C GLN A 291 -10.37 -1.99 1.34
N GLU A 292 -10.36 -3.31 1.31
CA GLU A 292 -9.29 -4.12 1.89
C GLU A 292 -8.07 -4.15 0.96
N VAL A 293 -6.88 -4.19 1.55
CA VAL A 293 -5.66 -4.48 0.80
C VAL A 293 -5.71 -5.88 0.18
N ASN A 294 -5.09 -6.07 -0.98
CA ASN A 294 -4.92 -7.39 -1.57
C ASN A 294 -4.12 -8.34 -0.64
N HIS A 295 -4.30 -9.64 -0.78
CA HIS A 295 -3.56 -10.64 0.01
C HIS A 295 -2.11 -10.82 -0.44
N ASN A 296 -1.83 -10.57 -1.71
CA ASN A 296 -0.56 -10.89 -2.36
C ASN A 296 0.31 -9.66 -2.61
N PHE A 297 -0.26 -8.46 -2.55
CA PHE A 297 0.42 -7.21 -2.92
C PHE A 297 0.04 -6.08 -1.96
N ILE A 298 0.96 -5.14 -1.77
CA ILE A 298 0.64 -3.81 -1.22
C ILE A 298 0.10 -2.94 -2.34
N SER A 299 -0.69 -1.94 -1.98
CA SER A 299 -1.24 -0.93 -2.84
C SER A 299 -0.13 -0.09 -3.50
N ALA A 300 -0.42 0.46 -4.67
CA ALA A 300 0.52 1.32 -5.37
C ALA A 300 0.89 2.55 -4.53
N GLU A 301 -0.10 3.10 -3.82
CA GLU A 301 0.03 4.21 -2.91
C GLU A 301 1.00 3.88 -1.78
N ALA A 302 0.83 2.73 -1.13
CA ALA A 302 1.74 2.24 -0.10
C ALA A 302 3.18 2.05 -0.60
N ALA A 303 3.35 1.48 -1.79
CA ALA A 303 4.66 1.31 -2.42
C ALA A 303 5.34 2.67 -2.70
N ILE A 304 4.57 3.67 -3.14
CA ILE A 304 5.08 5.03 -3.32
C ILE A 304 5.45 5.67 -1.98
N LEU A 305 4.63 5.52 -0.93
CA LEU A 305 4.99 6.03 0.40
C LEU A 305 6.28 5.39 0.92
N ASP A 306 6.45 4.09 0.70
CA ASP A 306 7.68 3.36 1.07
C ASP A 306 8.91 3.89 0.34
N GLN A 307 8.78 4.13 -0.97
CA GLN A 307 9.84 4.72 -1.79
C GLN A 307 10.20 6.14 -1.32
N ILE A 308 9.20 6.98 -1.08
CA ILE A 308 9.42 8.36 -0.62
C ILE A 308 10.15 8.37 0.73
N GLN A 309 9.76 7.52 1.68
CA GLN A 309 10.45 7.44 2.98
C GLN A 309 11.91 7.03 2.80
N HIS A 310 12.17 6.02 1.96
CA HIS A 310 13.52 5.54 1.67
C HIS A 310 14.41 6.62 1.06
N GLU A 311 13.90 7.40 0.11
CA GLU A 311 14.68 8.38 -0.63
C GLU A 311 14.92 9.69 0.15
N ASN A 312 14.07 10.01 1.12
CA ASN A 312 14.00 11.36 1.69
C ASN A 312 14.26 11.45 3.19
N ASP A 313 14.53 10.33 3.86
CA ASP A 313 14.78 10.29 5.31
C ASP A 313 13.67 11.00 6.08
N ILE A 314 12.44 10.51 5.88
CA ILE A 314 11.22 10.95 6.56
C ILE A 314 10.45 9.74 7.06
N ILE A 315 9.50 9.95 7.97
CA ILE A 315 8.53 8.94 8.39
C ILE A 315 7.10 9.41 8.14
N PHE A 316 6.29 8.53 7.55
CA PHE A 316 4.85 8.69 7.50
C PHE A 316 4.20 7.99 8.69
N VAL A 317 3.33 8.72 9.39
CA VAL A 317 2.43 8.20 10.42
C VAL A 317 1.03 8.12 9.81
N VAL A 318 0.56 6.90 9.57
CA VAL A 318 -0.63 6.62 8.75
C VAL A 318 -1.73 6.03 9.63
N ALA A 319 -2.96 6.52 9.50
CA ALA A 319 -4.11 5.93 10.18
C ALA A 319 -4.40 4.50 9.67
N GLY A 320 -4.66 3.56 10.58
CA GLY A 320 -4.91 2.15 10.30
C GLY A 320 -6.21 1.82 9.55
N THR A 321 -6.94 2.83 9.07
CA THR A 321 -8.28 2.78 8.45
C THR A 321 -9.40 2.30 9.38
N ASN A 322 -10.63 2.80 9.14
CA ASN A 322 -11.82 2.40 9.89
C ASN A 322 -12.70 1.45 9.06
N LYS A 323 -13.35 0.48 9.70
CA LYS A 323 -14.36 -0.39 9.08
C LYS A 323 -15.56 0.44 8.61
N PRO A 324 -15.89 0.48 7.31
CA PRO A 324 -17.14 1.09 6.85
C PRO A 324 -18.35 0.21 7.16
N ASN A 325 -18.14 -1.10 7.35
CA ASN A 325 -19.13 -2.08 7.78
C ASN A 325 -18.42 -3.32 8.36
N GLU A 326 -19.18 -4.23 8.96
CA GLU A 326 -18.63 -5.41 9.66
C GLU A 326 -17.98 -6.45 8.74
N ASN A 327 -18.22 -6.42 7.43
CA ASN A 327 -17.63 -7.37 6.48
C ASN A 327 -16.20 -7.01 6.06
N ILE A 328 -15.75 -5.80 6.41
CA ILE A 328 -14.41 -5.31 6.11
C ILE A 328 -13.59 -5.40 7.38
N GLU A 329 -12.54 -6.22 7.34
CA GLU A 329 -11.66 -6.46 8.48
C GLU A 329 -10.25 -5.98 8.23
N ARG A 330 -9.75 -6.07 7.00
CA ARG A 330 -8.35 -5.81 6.69
C ARG A 330 -8.08 -4.33 6.46
N ILE A 331 -6.90 -3.89 6.90
CA ILE A 331 -6.41 -2.53 6.61
C ILE A 331 -6.52 -2.22 5.11
N GLY A 332 -6.85 -0.98 4.81
CA GLY A 332 -6.90 -0.46 3.44
C GLY A 332 -5.70 0.44 3.11
N SER A 333 -5.55 0.77 1.84
CA SER A 333 -4.53 1.72 1.40
C SER A 333 -4.67 3.10 2.05
N PRO A 334 -3.57 3.80 2.42
CA PRO A 334 -2.16 3.38 2.32
C PRO A 334 -1.62 2.73 3.61
N ALA A 335 -2.49 2.28 4.52
CA ALA A 335 -2.11 1.67 5.80
C ALA A 335 -1.42 0.30 5.65
N ASP A 336 -1.30 -0.20 4.43
CA ASP A 336 -0.54 -1.38 4.05
C ASP A 336 0.92 -1.08 3.63
N SER A 337 1.35 0.18 3.71
CA SER A 337 2.76 0.59 3.56
C SER A 337 3.66 -0.10 4.58
N ILE A 338 4.77 -0.65 4.12
CA ILE A 338 5.69 -1.43 4.95
C ILE A 338 6.52 -0.51 5.86
N ASN A 339 7.03 0.59 5.30
CA ASN A 339 7.93 1.51 5.99
C ASN A 339 7.18 2.53 6.86
N SER A 340 5.91 2.82 6.56
CA SER A 340 5.12 3.75 7.37
C SER A 340 4.80 3.20 8.76
N MET A 341 4.71 4.10 9.73
CA MET A 341 4.18 3.82 11.07
C MET A 341 2.64 3.84 11.01
N VAL A 342 2.03 2.67 10.99
CA VAL A 342 0.57 2.51 10.89
C VAL A 342 -0.03 2.45 12.28
N VAL A 343 -0.93 3.38 12.56
CA VAL A 343 -1.48 3.62 13.90
C VAL A 343 -2.96 3.23 13.96
N ASN A 344 -3.28 2.31 14.85
CA ASN A 344 -4.66 1.95 15.15
C ASN A 344 -5.19 2.60 16.43
N ALA A 345 -6.48 2.41 16.67
CA ALA A 345 -7.18 2.96 17.82
C ALA A 345 -7.49 1.92 18.89
N VAL A 346 -7.21 2.29 20.15
CA VAL A 346 -7.72 1.61 21.36
C VAL A 346 -8.73 2.49 22.10
N THR A 347 -9.60 1.84 22.89
CA THR A 347 -10.50 2.49 23.84
C THR A 347 -9.72 3.01 25.07
N LYS A 348 -10.39 3.75 25.94
CA LYS A 348 -9.82 4.25 27.22
C LYS A 348 -9.28 3.13 28.11
N ASN A 349 -9.79 1.91 27.94
CA ASN A 349 -9.38 0.71 28.68
C ASN A 349 -8.27 -0.08 27.97
N GLY A 350 -7.70 0.43 26.89
CA GLY A 350 -6.65 -0.24 26.12
C GLY A 350 -7.13 -1.40 25.26
N LEU A 351 -8.43 -1.51 25.00
CA LEU A 351 -9.02 -2.56 24.16
C LEU A 351 -9.09 -2.10 22.70
N SER A 352 -9.01 -3.04 21.75
CA SER A 352 -9.24 -2.72 20.34
C SER A 352 -10.64 -2.12 20.14
N THR A 353 -10.71 -1.02 19.41
CA THR A 353 -11.99 -0.41 19.04
C THR A 353 -12.73 -1.28 18.03
N LYS A 354 -14.06 -1.13 17.94
CA LYS A 354 -14.91 -1.88 17.00
C LYS A 354 -14.64 -1.49 15.54
N TYR A 355 -14.27 -0.23 15.31
CA TYR A 355 -14.05 0.32 13.98
C TYR A 355 -12.62 0.09 13.46
N ALA A 356 -11.66 -0.29 14.30
CA ALA A 356 -10.28 -0.53 13.84
C ALA A 356 -10.21 -1.75 12.91
N ARG A 357 -9.49 -1.59 11.80
CA ARG A 357 -9.12 -2.71 10.92
C ARG A 357 -7.84 -3.39 11.38
N LYS A 358 -7.55 -4.59 10.89
CA LYS A 358 -6.38 -5.38 11.30
C LYS A 358 -5.56 -5.82 10.08
N GLY A 359 -4.26 -5.98 10.25
CA GLY A 359 -3.42 -6.62 9.23
C GLY A 359 -3.71 -8.11 9.12
N ILE A 360 -2.87 -8.88 8.43
CA ILE A 360 -1.47 -8.62 8.05
C ILE A 360 -1.30 -8.05 6.63
N ALA A 361 -0.22 -7.30 6.37
CA ALA A 361 0.20 -6.88 5.03
C ALA A 361 1.18 -7.91 4.42
N LEU A 362 1.00 -8.24 3.13
CA LEU A 362 1.75 -9.27 2.39
C LEU A 362 1.83 -10.66 3.04
N SER A 363 1.07 -10.95 4.10
CA SER A 363 1.14 -12.20 4.88
C SER A 363 2.26 -12.30 5.91
N PHE A 364 3.16 -11.32 6.00
CA PHE A 364 4.31 -11.37 6.91
C PHE A 364 4.61 -10.05 7.63
N PHE A 365 4.10 -8.91 7.15
CA PHE A 365 4.27 -7.63 7.84
C PHE A 365 3.11 -7.33 8.76
N ALA A 366 3.35 -7.50 10.06
CA ALA A 366 2.38 -7.16 11.10
C ALA A 366 2.04 -5.66 11.01
N LYS A 367 0.76 -5.40 10.74
CA LYS A 367 0.15 -4.07 10.74
C LYS A 367 -1.16 -4.16 11.51
N PRO A 368 -1.64 -3.11 12.18
CA PRO A 368 -0.94 -1.85 12.50
C PRO A 368 0.35 -2.09 13.30
N ASP A 369 1.30 -1.15 13.26
CA ASP A 369 2.56 -1.23 14.00
C ASP A 369 2.36 -0.88 15.47
N VAL A 370 1.52 0.12 15.74
CA VAL A 370 1.19 0.59 17.09
C VAL A 370 -0.30 0.89 17.20
N SER A 371 -0.79 0.98 18.44
CA SER A 371 -2.13 1.49 18.69
C SER A 371 -2.09 2.56 19.78
N TYR A 372 -2.85 3.63 19.57
CA TYR A 372 -3.01 4.71 20.54
C TYR A 372 -4.49 4.96 20.79
N TYR A 373 -4.81 5.71 21.83
CA TYR A 373 -6.19 6.04 22.10
C TYR A 373 -6.78 6.87 20.95
N GLY A 374 -7.85 6.37 20.34
CA GLY A 374 -8.49 6.96 19.15
C GLY A 374 -9.94 7.40 19.37
N GLY A 375 -10.43 7.36 20.61
CA GLY A 375 -11.82 7.64 20.96
C GLY A 375 -12.74 6.42 20.80
N SER A 376 -13.75 6.33 21.66
CA SER A 376 -14.74 5.26 21.68
C SER A 376 -16.02 5.72 22.38
N ASN A 377 -17.05 4.88 22.44
CA ASN A 377 -18.32 5.26 23.08
C ASN A 377 -18.16 5.61 24.57
N GLU A 378 -17.15 5.05 25.23
CA GLU A 378 -16.85 5.33 26.64
C GLU A 378 -16.31 6.74 26.87
N GLU A 379 -15.52 7.24 25.92
CA GLU A 379 -14.89 8.55 25.96
C GLU A 379 -14.47 8.89 24.52
N TYR A 380 -14.86 10.06 24.03
CA TYR A 380 -14.46 10.55 22.71
C TYR A 380 -13.26 11.50 22.84
N ILE A 381 -12.48 11.64 21.76
CA ILE A 381 -11.43 12.66 21.71
C ILE A 381 -12.10 14.01 21.45
N LYS A 382 -11.72 15.02 22.24
CA LYS A 382 -12.07 16.41 21.98
C LYS A 382 -11.13 17.00 20.94
N VAL A 383 -11.70 17.59 19.91
CA VAL A 383 -10.99 18.25 18.81
C VAL A 383 -11.60 19.61 18.55
N CYS A 384 -10.91 20.46 17.79
CA CYS A 384 -11.50 21.69 17.26
C CYS A 384 -11.86 21.49 15.78
N GLU A 385 -13.12 21.76 15.47
CA GLU A 385 -13.68 21.86 14.11
C GLU A 385 -13.95 23.34 13.77
N PRO A 386 -14.32 23.66 12.51
CA PRO A 386 -14.72 25.00 12.11
C PRO A 386 -15.74 25.72 13.02
N LEU A 387 -16.65 24.97 13.64
CA LEU A 387 -17.73 25.51 14.46
C LEU A 387 -17.41 25.47 15.97
N GLY A 388 -16.21 25.05 16.37
CA GLY A 388 -15.78 24.95 17.77
C GLY A 388 -15.38 23.54 18.19
N GLU A 389 -15.48 23.24 19.48
CA GLU A 389 -15.17 21.89 19.99
C GLU A 389 -16.10 20.85 19.35
N ALA A 390 -15.55 19.68 19.04
CA ALA A 390 -16.27 18.50 18.59
C ALA A 390 -15.72 17.24 19.28
N LYS A 391 -16.52 16.18 19.30
CA LYS A 391 -16.17 14.87 19.87
C LYS A 391 -16.06 13.84 18.75
N VAL A 392 -14.92 13.17 18.67
CA VAL A 392 -14.58 12.29 17.55
C VAL A 392 -14.01 10.94 18.00
N ALA A 393 -14.20 9.94 17.14
CA ALA A 393 -13.57 8.63 17.28
C ALA A 393 -13.13 8.10 15.90
N GLY A 394 -11.94 7.51 15.85
CA GLY A 394 -11.36 7.00 14.60
C GLY A 394 -9.85 6.78 14.71
N THR A 395 -9.33 5.90 13.87
CA THR A 395 -7.88 5.72 13.70
C THR A 395 -7.19 7.00 13.21
N SER A 396 -7.91 7.83 12.44
CA SER A 396 -7.52 9.17 12.01
C SER A 396 -7.21 10.15 13.15
N PHE A 397 -7.75 9.89 14.34
CA PHE A 397 -7.50 10.70 15.55
C PHE A 397 -6.51 10.05 16.52
N ALA A 398 -6.16 8.77 16.32
CA ALA A 398 -5.07 8.11 17.03
C ALA A 398 -3.70 8.42 16.40
N ALA A 399 -3.62 8.42 15.05
CA ALA A 399 -2.42 8.72 14.29
C ALA A 399 -1.72 10.05 14.68
N PRO A 400 -2.41 11.20 14.79
CA PRO A 400 -1.77 12.46 15.14
C PRO A 400 -1.13 12.47 16.54
N TRP A 401 -1.59 11.63 17.48
CA TRP A 401 -0.94 11.49 18.78
C TRP A 401 0.39 10.75 18.71
N ILE A 402 0.54 9.82 17.75
CA ILE A 402 1.82 9.16 17.50
C ILE A 402 2.74 10.05 16.69
N ALA A 403 2.23 10.86 15.75
CA ALA A 403 3.04 11.81 15.00
C ALA A 403 3.76 12.85 15.89
N ARG A 404 3.26 13.10 17.10
CA ARG A 404 3.85 13.97 18.11
C ARG A 404 5.02 13.36 18.89
N LYS A 405 5.26 12.04 18.76
CA LYS A 405 6.21 11.25 19.56
C LYS A 405 7.32 10.70 18.69
#